data_AF-A0A015J7A5-F1
#
_entry.id   AF-A0A015J7A5-F1
#
_cell.length_a   1.000
_cell.length_b   1.000
_cell.length_c   1.000
_cell.angle_alpha   90.00
_cell.angle_beta   90.00
_cell.angle_gamma   90.00
#
_symmetry.space_group_name_H-M   'P 1'
#
loop_
_entity.id
_entity.type
_entity.pdbx_description
1 polymer ?
#
loop_
_entity_poly.entity_id
_entity_poly.type
_entity_poly.pdbx_seq_one_letter_code
_entity_poly.pdbx_strand_id
1 'polypeptide(L)'
;MAFIPATKAYEILLRNGGGDSHVTCCTWEEDDQRNFITFIPPNVPHKNNDYYCFPCSSFDIVGRYFGADLRNGILTYQTIDNTTTYWIHLGSNYIGAYYEAYQGGYNKDACFMLTGYFNAAEIEELSYDDCKKIRGP
;
A
#
# COMPACT_ATOMS: atom_id res chain seq x y z
N MET A 1 7.32 18.01 -6.69
CA MET A 1 6.73 16.86 -5.97
C MET A 1 5.37 17.29 -5.49
N ALA A 2 4.30 16.63 -5.91
CA ALA A 2 2.97 16.91 -5.40
C ALA A 2 2.62 15.81 -4.39
N PHE A 3 3.04 16.02 -3.14
CA PHE A 3 2.44 15.34 -2.00
C PHE A 3 1.03 15.93 -1.88
N ILE A 4 -0.03 15.11 -1.91
CA ILE A 4 -1.34 15.62 -1.55
C ILE A 4 -1.30 15.86 -0.04
N PRO A 5 -1.62 17.07 0.45
CA PRO A 5 -1.69 17.30 1.88
C PRO A 5 -2.64 16.28 2.53
N ALA A 6 -2.31 15.74 3.70
CA ALA A 6 -3.16 14.80 4.45
C ALA A 6 -4.59 15.35 4.69
N THR A 7 -4.80 16.67 4.61
CA THR A 7 -6.13 17.29 4.68
C THR A 7 -6.98 17.12 3.41
N LYS A 8 -6.46 16.46 2.37
CA LYS A 8 -7.13 16.22 1.09
C LYS A 8 -7.18 14.75 0.68
N ALA A 9 -6.54 13.85 1.41
CA ALA A 9 -6.52 12.42 1.15
C ALA A 9 -6.35 11.63 2.45
N TYR A 10 -6.95 10.44 2.55
CA TYR A 10 -6.62 9.54 3.64
C TYR A 10 -5.19 9.05 3.49
N GLU A 11 -4.45 9.02 4.60
CA GLU A 11 -3.10 8.47 4.66
C GLU A 11 -3.15 6.99 5.07
N ILE A 12 -2.51 6.15 4.27
CA ILE A 12 -2.41 4.72 4.51
C ILE A 12 -0.95 4.37 4.76
N LEU A 13 -0.67 3.88 5.96
CA LEU A 13 0.66 3.45 6.37
C LEU A 13 0.76 1.93 6.27
N LEU A 14 1.84 1.44 5.66
CA LEU A 14 2.03 0.03 5.41
C LEU A 14 3.32 -0.44 6.07
N ARG A 15 3.21 -1.55 6.80
CA ARG A 15 4.33 -2.32 7.35
C ARG A 15 4.47 -3.62 6.59
N ASN A 16 5.71 -3.99 6.29
CA ASN A 16 5.98 -5.30 5.72
C ASN A 16 5.99 -6.34 6.85
N GLY A 17 5.07 -7.29 6.82
CA GLY A 17 4.97 -8.41 7.77
C GLY A 17 5.87 -9.59 7.43
N GLY A 18 6.62 -9.49 6.32
CA GLY A 18 7.41 -10.56 5.74
C GLY A 18 6.73 -11.17 4.52
N GLY A 19 7.37 -12.19 3.97
CA GLY A 19 6.92 -12.85 2.76
C GLY A 19 8.07 -13.44 1.96
N ASP A 20 7.73 -13.99 0.81
CA ASP A 20 8.69 -14.57 -0.13
C ASP A 20 9.20 -13.51 -1.12
N SER A 21 10.52 -13.46 -1.33
CA SER A 21 11.17 -12.50 -2.24
C SER A 21 10.96 -12.83 -3.72
N HIS A 22 10.57 -14.07 -4.04
CA HIS A 22 10.23 -14.51 -5.39
C HIS A 22 8.76 -14.26 -5.75
N VAL A 23 7.95 -13.84 -4.78
CA VAL A 23 6.53 -13.56 -4.93
C VAL A 23 6.33 -12.06 -5.05
N THR A 24 5.51 -11.64 -6.01
CA THR A 24 5.18 -10.23 -6.22
C THR A 24 3.91 -9.89 -5.45
N CYS A 25 4.00 -8.91 -4.56
CA CYS A 25 2.87 -8.33 -3.87
C CYS A 25 2.50 -7.00 -4.52
N CYS A 26 1.21 -6.74 -4.70
CA CYS A 26 0.68 -5.44 -5.11
C CYS A 26 -0.37 -5.00 -4.09
N THR A 27 -0.32 -3.76 -3.63
CA THR A 27 -1.30 -3.23 -2.68
C THR A 27 -1.89 -1.91 -3.15
N TRP A 28 -3.20 -1.77 -3.07
CA TRP A 28 -3.90 -0.58 -3.59
C TRP A 28 -5.22 -0.38 -2.83
N GLU A 29 -5.86 0.76 -3.09
CA GLU A 29 -7.12 1.16 -2.51
C GLU A 29 -8.20 1.25 -3.59
N GLU A 30 -9.38 0.70 -3.30
CA GLU A 30 -10.59 0.80 -4.10
C GLU A 30 -11.74 1.43 -3.31
N ASP A 31 -12.72 2.01 -3.99
CA ASP A 31 -14.00 2.40 -3.40
C ASP A 31 -15.00 1.22 -3.38
N ASP A 32 -16.24 1.46 -2.91
CA ASP A 32 -17.30 0.46 -2.83
C ASP A 32 -17.78 -0.05 -4.20
N GLN A 33 -17.46 0.69 -5.27
CA GLN A 33 -17.76 0.37 -6.65
C GLN A 33 -16.59 -0.30 -7.39
N ARG A 34 -15.51 -0.64 -6.69
CA ARG A 34 -14.27 -1.22 -7.26
C ARG A 34 -13.50 -0.25 -8.16
N ASN A 35 -13.70 1.06 -8.00
CA ASN A 35 -12.87 2.04 -8.69
C ASN A 35 -11.53 2.16 -7.96
N PHE A 36 -10.44 2.15 -8.71
CA PHE A 36 -9.09 2.37 -8.18
C PHE A 36 -8.93 3.81 -7.70
N ILE A 37 -8.59 3.99 -6.42
CA ILE A 37 -8.48 5.30 -5.77
C ILE A 37 -7.14 5.51 -5.04
N THR A 38 -6.15 4.64 -5.20
CA THR A 38 -4.77 4.96 -4.80
C THR A 38 -4.25 6.13 -5.61
N PHE A 39 -3.72 7.14 -4.94
CA PHE A 39 -3.02 8.23 -5.60
C PHE A 39 -1.66 7.75 -6.13
N ILE A 40 -1.49 7.84 -7.45
CA ILE A 40 -0.23 7.55 -8.14
C ILE A 40 0.35 8.86 -8.65
N PRO A 41 1.56 9.26 -8.20
CA PRO A 41 2.21 10.46 -8.69
C PRO A 41 2.46 10.41 -10.21
N PRO A 42 2.34 11.54 -10.93
CA PRO A 42 2.51 11.56 -12.39
C PRO A 42 3.96 11.30 -12.85
N ASN A 43 4.92 11.31 -11.92
CA ASN A 43 6.34 11.11 -12.19
C ASN A 43 6.82 9.67 -11.95
N VAL A 44 5.91 8.70 -11.82
CA VAL A 44 6.27 7.28 -11.76
C VAL A 44 6.96 6.89 -13.08
N PRO A 45 8.19 6.35 -13.04
CA PRO A 45 9.10 6.37 -14.19
C PRO A 45 8.73 5.44 -15.35
N HIS A 46 7.84 4.47 -15.15
CA HIS A 46 7.57 3.43 -16.15
C HIS A 46 6.08 3.08 -16.24
N LYS A 47 5.54 2.36 -15.26
CA LYS A 47 4.14 1.98 -15.21
C LYS A 47 3.57 2.26 -13.83
N ASN A 48 2.27 2.53 -13.79
CA ASN A 48 1.56 2.81 -12.54
C ASN A 48 1.73 1.69 -11.51
N ASN A 49 1.73 0.43 -11.94
CA ASN A 49 1.90 -0.72 -11.04
C ASN A 49 3.29 -0.81 -10.42
N ASP A 50 4.30 -0.18 -11.00
CA ASP A 50 5.62 -0.10 -10.37
C ASP A 50 5.59 0.74 -9.09
N TYR A 51 4.61 1.64 -8.94
CA TYR A 51 4.44 2.41 -7.70
C TYR A 51 3.94 1.54 -6.55
N TYR A 52 3.15 0.50 -6.85
CA TYR A 52 2.39 -0.23 -5.86
C TYR A 52 2.61 -1.75 -5.81
N CYS A 53 3.47 -2.28 -6.68
CA CYS A 53 3.92 -3.66 -6.69
C CYS A 53 5.39 -3.78 -6.26
N PHE A 54 5.68 -4.76 -5.42
CA PHE A 54 6.99 -5.00 -4.81
C PHE A 54 7.17 -6.49 -4.47
N PRO A 55 8.40 -6.98 -4.29
CA PRO A 55 8.63 -8.30 -3.70
C PRO A 55 7.94 -8.39 -2.33
N CYS A 56 7.17 -9.44 -2.06
CA CYS A 56 6.43 -9.55 -0.80
C CYS A 56 7.34 -9.43 0.43
N SER A 57 8.62 -9.79 0.31
CA SER A 57 9.61 -9.67 1.38
C SER A 57 10.04 -8.24 1.74
N SER A 58 9.84 -7.22 0.90
CA SER A 58 10.29 -5.84 1.18
C SER A 58 9.67 -4.76 0.28
N PHE A 59 9.53 -3.54 0.83
CA PHE A 59 9.14 -2.33 0.09
C PHE A 59 10.31 -1.59 -0.59
N ASP A 60 11.54 -2.08 -0.46
CA ASP A 60 12.75 -1.35 -0.90
C ASP A 60 12.67 -0.85 -2.34
N ILE A 61 12.09 -1.64 -3.25
CA ILE A 61 12.06 -1.29 -4.67
C ILE A 61 11.17 -0.06 -4.94
N VAL A 62 9.99 0.00 -4.32
CA VAL A 62 9.03 1.11 -4.50
C VAL A 62 9.54 2.38 -3.85
N GLY A 63 10.16 2.26 -2.67
CA GLY A 63 10.77 3.39 -1.97
C GLY A 63 11.97 3.99 -2.68
N ARG A 64 12.84 3.16 -3.28
CA ARG A 64 14.09 3.63 -3.88
C ARG A 64 13.97 4.04 -5.34
N TYR A 65 13.12 3.37 -6.11
CA TYR A 65 13.12 3.51 -7.57
C TYR A 65 11.82 4.06 -8.14
N PHE A 66 10.69 3.89 -7.44
CA PHE A 66 9.38 4.24 -7.99
C PHE A 66 8.72 5.44 -7.31
N GLY A 67 9.42 6.06 -6.36
CA GLY A 67 9.04 7.34 -5.77
C GLY A 67 7.96 7.24 -4.69
N ALA A 68 7.67 6.03 -4.20
CA ALA A 68 6.82 5.86 -3.04
C ALA A 68 7.55 6.33 -1.77
N ASP A 69 6.81 6.91 -0.84
CA ASP A 69 7.40 7.44 0.39
C ASP A 69 7.64 6.31 1.41
N LEU A 70 8.90 5.91 1.57
CA LEU A 70 9.32 4.87 2.50
C LEU A 70 10.27 5.46 3.55
N ARG A 71 9.83 5.52 4.82
CA ARG A 71 10.64 6.02 5.94
C ARG A 71 10.58 5.06 7.10
N ASN A 72 11.75 4.70 7.64
CA ASN A 72 11.88 3.75 8.76
C ASN A 72 11.10 2.44 8.55
N GLY A 73 11.03 1.94 7.31
CA GLY A 73 10.30 0.72 6.96
C GLY A 73 8.77 0.87 6.87
N ILE A 74 8.24 2.10 7.01
CA ILE A 74 6.83 2.42 6.79
C ILE A 74 6.67 3.02 5.39
N LEU A 75 5.91 2.32 4.55
CA LEU A 75 5.51 2.81 3.23
C LEU A 75 4.23 3.64 3.39
N THR A 76 4.16 4.79 2.74
CA THR A 76 3.01 5.70 2.82
C THR A 76 2.33 5.81 1.47
N TYR A 77 1.06 5.44 1.42
CA TYR A 77 0.14 5.73 0.31
C TYR A 77 -0.93 6.71 0.74
N GLN A 78 -1.64 7.21 -0.27
CA GLN A 78 -2.75 8.12 -0.10
C GLN A 78 -3.86 7.72 -1.06
N THR A 79 -5.11 7.91 -0.66
CA THR A 79 -6.22 7.92 -1.60
C THR A 79 -6.20 9.19 -2.45
N ILE A 80 -6.99 9.24 -3.53
CA ILE A 80 -7.13 10.45 -4.37
C ILE A 80 -7.88 11.60 -3.65
N ASP A 81 -8.70 11.27 -2.66
CA ASP A 81 -9.48 12.21 -1.84
C ASP A 81 -9.67 11.69 -0.40
N ASN A 82 -10.21 12.49 0.53
CA ASN A 82 -10.53 12.11 1.92
C ASN A 82 -12.03 12.09 2.23
N THR A 83 -12.85 11.82 1.23
CA THR A 83 -14.31 11.75 1.33
C THR A 83 -14.86 10.40 0.92
N THR A 84 -14.12 9.66 0.11
CA THR A 84 -14.48 8.36 -0.44
C THR A 84 -14.03 7.26 0.50
N THR A 85 -14.99 6.49 1.02
CA THR A 85 -14.69 5.28 1.79
C THR A 85 -13.86 4.32 0.95
N TYR A 86 -12.82 3.72 1.55
CA TYR A 86 -11.91 2.85 0.84
C TYR A 86 -11.79 1.44 1.44
N TRP A 87 -11.36 0.53 0.58
CA TRP A 87 -10.93 -0.83 0.86
C TRP A 87 -9.47 -0.95 0.43
N ILE A 88 -8.61 -1.44 1.31
CA ILE A 88 -7.24 -1.80 0.97
C ILE A 88 -7.22 -3.23 0.45
N HIS A 89 -6.47 -3.45 -0.61
CA HIS A 89 -6.24 -4.73 -1.24
C HIS A 89 -4.76 -5.12 -1.15
N LEU A 90 -4.50 -6.41 -1.03
CA LEU A 90 -3.18 -7.02 -1.17
C LEU A 90 -3.33 -8.22 -2.08
N GLY A 91 -2.78 -8.12 -3.29
CA GLY A 91 -2.63 -9.23 -4.21
C GLY A 91 -1.22 -9.84 -4.09
N SER A 92 -1.14 -11.15 -3.95
CA SER A 92 0.10 -11.93 -3.98
C SER A 92 0.12 -12.81 -5.24
N ASN A 93 1.16 -12.69 -6.05
CA ASN A 93 1.30 -13.39 -7.33
C ASN A 93 2.61 -14.17 -7.43
N TYR A 94 2.50 -15.46 -7.77
CA TYR A 94 3.63 -16.32 -8.11
C TYR A 94 3.31 -17.20 -9.31
N ILE A 95 3.99 -16.97 -10.44
CA ILE A 95 3.88 -17.79 -11.67
C ILE A 95 2.40 -18.01 -12.07
N GLY A 96 1.58 -16.97 -11.99
CA GLY A 96 0.17 -17.02 -12.38
C GLY A 96 -0.80 -17.57 -11.32
N ALA A 97 -0.30 -18.06 -10.18
CA ALA A 97 -1.15 -18.25 -9.00
C ALA A 97 -1.36 -16.90 -8.32
N TYR A 98 -2.62 -16.55 -8.04
CA TYR A 98 -2.99 -15.26 -7.46
C TYR A 98 -3.88 -15.44 -6.24
N TYR A 99 -3.51 -14.79 -5.15
CA TYR A 99 -4.23 -14.76 -3.89
C TYR A 99 -4.44 -13.32 -3.47
N GLU A 100 -5.63 -13.01 -2.97
CA GLU A 100 -5.97 -11.65 -2.58
C GLU A 100 -6.59 -11.65 -1.20
N ALA A 101 -6.15 -10.69 -0.39
CA ALA A 101 -6.85 -10.24 0.79
C ALA A 101 -7.31 -8.80 0.56
N TYR A 102 -8.44 -8.45 1.15
CA TYR A 102 -8.90 -7.07 1.20
C TYR A 102 -9.61 -6.81 2.51
N GLN A 103 -9.47 -5.58 3.01
CA GLN A 103 -10.10 -5.12 4.24
C GLN A 103 -10.57 -3.69 4.01
N GLY A 104 -11.76 -3.32 4.48
CA GLY A 104 -12.25 -1.99 4.16
C GLY A 104 -13.51 -1.54 4.86
N GLY A 105 -14.09 -0.48 4.30
CA GLY A 105 -15.05 0.36 4.98
C GLY A 105 -14.38 1.50 5.76
N TYR A 106 -13.15 1.87 5.39
CA TYR A 106 -12.39 2.92 6.06
C TYR A 106 -12.71 4.30 5.50
N ASN A 107 -12.88 5.26 6.40
CA ASN A 107 -13.07 6.69 6.10
C ASN A 107 -12.18 7.56 6.99
N LYS A 108 -10.98 7.05 7.27
CA LYS A 108 -9.96 7.63 8.16
C LYS A 108 -8.58 7.15 7.72
N ASP A 109 -7.55 7.84 8.18
CA ASP A 109 -6.18 7.34 8.08
C ASP A 109 -6.05 5.99 8.81
N ALA A 110 -5.24 5.09 8.28
CA ALA A 110 -5.08 3.75 8.84
C ALA A 110 -3.66 3.21 8.65
N CYS A 111 -3.32 2.17 9.41
CA CYS A 111 -2.09 1.42 9.22
C CYS A 111 -2.37 -0.06 9.07
N PHE A 112 -1.64 -0.73 8.18
CA PHE A 112 -1.76 -2.16 7.94
C PHE A 112 -0.39 -2.82 7.91
N MET A 113 -0.33 -4.05 8.42
CA MET A 113 0.75 -4.97 8.10
C MET A 113 0.32 -5.84 6.91
N LEU A 114 1.20 -5.95 5.93
CA LEU A 114 0.98 -6.72 4.71
C LEU A 114 1.92 -7.92 4.70
N THR A 115 1.36 -9.12 4.55
CA THR A 115 2.14 -10.36 4.46
C THR A 115 1.70 -11.14 3.22
N GLY A 116 2.66 -11.52 2.38
CA GLY A 116 2.37 -12.25 1.13
C GLY A 116 3.28 -13.44 0.89
N TYR A 117 2.68 -14.54 0.48
CA TYR A 117 3.34 -15.80 0.13
C TYR A 117 2.78 -16.34 -1.18
N PHE A 118 3.44 -17.35 -1.76
CA PHE A 118 3.02 -17.95 -3.04
C PHE A 118 1.58 -18.50 -3.03
N ASN A 119 1.03 -18.78 -1.84
CA ASN A 119 -0.30 -19.34 -1.62
C ASN A 119 -1.20 -18.54 -0.68
N ALA A 120 -0.81 -17.31 -0.31
CA ALA A 120 -1.54 -16.52 0.66
C ALA A 120 -1.27 -15.02 0.51
N ALA A 121 -2.27 -14.22 0.89
CA ALA A 121 -2.16 -12.79 1.10
C ALA A 121 -2.91 -12.47 2.40
N GLU A 122 -2.31 -11.67 3.26
CA GLU A 122 -2.86 -11.33 4.58
C GLU A 122 -2.68 -9.84 4.86
N ILE A 123 -3.73 -9.24 5.44
CA ILE A 123 -3.77 -7.85 5.87
C ILE A 123 -4.14 -7.86 7.36
N GLU A 124 -3.34 -7.21 8.19
CA GLU A 124 -3.61 -7.00 9.61
C GLU A 124 -3.70 -5.49 9.88
N GLU A 125 -4.82 -5.01 10.41
CA GLU A 125 -4.95 -3.61 10.86
C GLU A 125 -4.10 -3.38 12.12
N LEU A 126 -3.28 -2.34 12.07
CA LEU A 126 -2.42 -1.89 13.16
C LEU A 126 -2.86 -0.51 13.68
N SER A 127 -2.33 -0.14 14.84
CA SER A 127 -2.46 1.22 15.38
C SER A 127 -1.80 2.24 14.45
N TYR A 128 -2.60 3.13 13.86
CA TYR A 128 -2.12 4.22 12.99
C TYR A 128 -1.11 5.12 13.71
N ASP A 129 -1.41 5.52 14.96
CA ASP A 129 -0.54 6.38 15.76
C ASP A 129 0.83 5.76 16.02
N ASP A 130 0.90 4.45 16.22
CA ASP A 130 2.17 3.76 16.44
C ASP A 130 2.97 3.61 15.15
N CYS A 131 2.32 3.32 14.03
CA CYS A 131 2.97 3.35 12.72
C CYS A 131 3.52 4.75 12.39
N LYS A 132 2.76 5.80 12.70
CA LYS A 132 3.17 7.19 12.50
C LYS A 132 4.39 7.56 13.34
N LYS A 133 4.44 7.11 14.61
CA LYS A 133 5.63 7.28 15.47
C LYS A 133 6.85 6.56 14.90
N ILE A 134 6.69 5.34 14.38
CA ILE A 134 7.79 4.56 13.78
C ILE A 134 8.29 5.23 12.51
N ARG A 135 7.37 5.62 11.60
CA ARG A 135 7.70 6.33 10.36
C ARG A 135 8.55 7.55 10.62
N GLY A 136 8.25 8.26 11.72
CA GLY A 136 8.87 9.54 12.03
C GLY A 136 8.24 10.68 11.22
N PRO A 137 8.83 11.89 11.34
CA PRO A 137 8.38 13.08 10.62
C PRO A 137 8.55 12.99 9.10
#